data_AF-A0A0S7XHL9-F1
#
_entry.id   AF-A0A0S7XHL9-F1
#
_cell.length_a   1.000
_cell.length_b   1.000
_cell.length_c   1.000
_cell.angle_alpha   90.00
_cell.angle_beta   90.00
_cell.angle_gamma   90.00
#
_symmetry.space_group_name_H-M   'P 1'
#
loop_
_entity.id
_entity.type
_entity.pdbx_description
1 polymer ?
#
loop_
_entity_poly.entity_id
_entity_poly.type
_entity_poly.pdbx_seq_one_letter_code
_entity_poly.pdbx_strand_id
1 'polypeptide(L)'
;MGKLRLPTLALILVLVSQLVPGIDLTHHLETSRVYHEMIAQGRVLLKNPYLLAGQQSTFTYGIPFYTVAGILWYLTGRFTIDFLMFLTSLLSFFVVRRVIKDVGYQTMALVLLWGFVVPDSYIAYSANFFLWLTAYLYLEGKRHYHIPLAIACLTHPFSVAVGLYYAYKEKKNIILIGIFLLYHLIITFVFTSQEGIVLPNIINTLIARVAIGIFPVLLYENLSKKIIRIVSVGLVVLVSISNGVLFLLIEPMQIRGFYEEYQTLFKTFPSISGNMRAVDYDYLPSAYYFHRKGLTINTGSFFESWIPHTRRKWESAKEYQQHLEEHHIDYVLICKRCGTVFPGAHPTEKAILSSHYPTIWKNQYYKLYRIHRVGQVP
;
A
#
# COMPACT_ATOMS: atom_id res chain seq x y z
N MET A 1 -23.40 31.49 10.51
CA MET A 1 -22.33 30.57 10.03
C MET A 1 -21.63 29.97 11.24
N GLY A 2 -21.83 28.67 11.51
CA GLY A 2 -21.24 28.03 12.69
C GLY A 2 -19.72 28.00 12.59
N LYS A 3 -19.01 28.48 13.62
CA LYS A 3 -17.54 28.47 13.68
C LYS A 3 -17.06 27.04 13.45
N LEU A 4 -16.37 26.79 12.34
CA LEU A 4 -15.68 25.54 12.08
C LEU A 4 -14.74 25.28 13.26
N ARG A 5 -14.98 24.21 14.04
CA ARG A 5 -14.17 23.92 15.22
C ARG A 5 -12.85 23.30 14.77
N LEU A 6 -11.74 23.64 15.44
CA LEU A 6 -10.38 23.16 15.12
C LEU A 6 -10.27 21.64 14.86
N PRO A 7 -10.97 20.74 15.58
CA PRO A 7 -10.93 19.30 15.29
C PRO A 7 -11.55 18.94 13.93
N THR A 8 -12.60 19.65 13.52
CA THR A 8 -13.22 19.45 12.20
C THR A 8 -12.27 19.89 11.09
N LEU A 9 -11.56 21.00 11.28
CA LEU A 9 -10.53 21.43 10.32
C LEU A 9 -9.40 20.39 10.23
N ALA A 10 -8.94 19.86 11.36
CA ALA A 10 -7.92 18.82 11.39
C ALA A 10 -8.38 17.54 10.66
N LEU A 11 -9.63 17.12 10.85
CA LEU A 11 -10.20 16.00 10.09
C LEU A 11 -10.18 16.28 8.58
N ILE A 12 -10.63 17.46 8.15
CA ILE A 12 -10.63 17.83 6.73
C ILE A 12 -9.21 17.76 6.16
N LEU A 13 -8.22 18.29 6.88
CA LEU A 13 -6.82 18.23 6.46
C LEU A 13 -6.30 16.78 6.36
N VAL A 14 -6.64 15.91 7.32
CA VAL A 14 -6.29 14.48 7.26
C VAL A 14 -6.93 13.82 6.02
N LEU A 15 -8.21 14.06 5.77
CA LEU A 15 -8.91 13.50 4.61
C LEU A 15 -8.35 14.00 3.28
N VAL A 16 -8.05 15.31 3.17
CA VAL A 16 -7.44 15.89 1.97
C VAL A 16 -6.03 15.34 1.76
N SER A 17 -5.26 15.12 2.83
CA SER A 17 -3.91 14.56 2.71
C SER A 17 -3.89 13.12 2.19
N GLN A 18 -4.98 12.38 2.34
CA GLN A 18 -5.11 11.02 1.78
C GLN A 18 -5.29 11.02 0.26
N LEU A 19 -5.61 12.18 -0.35
CA LEU A 19 -5.74 12.32 -1.80
C LEU A 19 -4.40 12.42 -2.53
N VAL A 20 -3.27 12.46 -1.80
CA VAL A 20 -1.93 12.44 -2.39
C VAL A 20 -1.43 11.00 -2.36
N PRO A 21 -1.59 10.22 -3.45
CA PRO A 21 -1.22 8.81 -3.45
C PRO A 21 0.29 8.65 -3.33
N GLY A 22 0.74 7.83 -2.39
CA GLY A 22 2.12 7.37 -2.29
C GLY A 22 2.31 5.99 -2.92
N ILE A 23 3.55 5.67 -3.34
CA ILE A 23 3.97 4.37 -3.93
C ILE A 23 3.58 3.17 -3.03
N ASP A 24 3.50 3.39 -1.72
CA ASP A 24 3.11 2.38 -0.74
C ASP A 24 1.60 2.03 -0.79
N LEU A 25 0.71 3.00 -1.05
CA LEU A 25 -0.73 2.71 -1.24
C LEU A 25 -0.96 1.77 -2.42
N THR A 26 -0.13 1.89 -3.47
CA THR A 26 -0.15 0.97 -4.61
C THR A 26 0.20 -0.46 -4.21
N HIS A 27 1.06 -0.68 -3.21
CA HIS A 27 1.48 -2.02 -2.77
C HIS A 27 0.34 -2.69 -2.01
N HIS A 28 -0.31 -1.92 -1.16
CA HIS A 28 -1.50 -2.35 -0.41
C HIS A 28 -2.69 -2.60 -1.32
N LEU A 29 -2.84 -1.79 -2.36
CA LEU A 29 -3.85 -1.95 -3.39
C LEU A 29 -3.64 -3.26 -4.15
N GLU A 30 -2.41 -3.53 -4.57
CA GLU A 30 -2.05 -4.78 -5.25
C GLU A 30 -2.25 -6.00 -4.35
N THR A 31 -1.85 -5.90 -3.09
CA THR A 31 -2.05 -6.95 -2.10
C THR A 31 -3.54 -7.24 -1.87
N SER A 32 -4.40 -6.22 -1.93
CA SER A 32 -5.86 -6.36 -1.87
C SER A 32 -6.42 -7.09 -3.10
N ARG A 33 -5.95 -6.75 -4.31
CA ARG A 33 -6.32 -7.45 -5.55
C ARG A 33 -5.91 -8.91 -5.50
N VAL A 34 -4.69 -9.20 -5.05
CA VAL A 34 -4.20 -10.58 -4.91
C VAL A 34 -5.08 -11.37 -3.93
N TYR A 35 -5.49 -10.75 -2.81
CA TYR A 35 -6.42 -11.39 -1.87
C TYR A 35 -7.78 -11.70 -2.53
N HIS A 36 -8.33 -10.74 -3.29
CA HIS A 36 -9.57 -10.95 -4.05
C HIS A 36 -9.45 -12.16 -5.00
N GLU A 37 -8.32 -12.29 -5.70
CA GLU A 37 -8.07 -13.41 -6.61
C GLU A 37 -7.96 -14.75 -5.87
N MET A 38 -7.35 -14.78 -4.68
CA MET A 38 -7.32 -15.99 -3.85
C MET A 38 -8.72 -16.46 -3.47
N ILE A 39 -9.60 -15.53 -3.06
CA ILE A 39 -11.00 -15.84 -2.75
C ILE A 39 -11.71 -16.37 -3.99
N ALA A 40 -11.61 -15.65 -5.11
CA ALA A 40 -12.33 -15.97 -6.34
C ALA A 40 -11.93 -17.34 -6.92
N GLN A 41 -10.68 -17.74 -6.75
CA GLN A 41 -10.14 -19.00 -7.30
C GLN A 41 -10.06 -20.14 -6.27
N GLY A 42 -10.35 -19.88 -4.99
CA GLY A 42 -10.17 -20.85 -3.91
C GLY A 42 -8.72 -21.33 -3.76
N ARG A 43 -7.74 -20.47 -4.06
CA ARG A 43 -6.30 -20.80 -4.04
C ARG A 43 -5.53 -19.84 -3.16
N VAL A 44 -4.72 -20.37 -2.25
CA VAL A 44 -3.85 -19.56 -1.38
C VAL A 44 -2.49 -19.37 -2.05
N LEU A 45 -2.08 -18.12 -2.27
CA LEU A 45 -0.71 -17.81 -2.71
C LEU A 45 0.14 -17.45 -1.48
N LEU A 46 1.13 -18.29 -1.18
CA LEU A 46 2.00 -18.08 -0.01
C LEU A 46 3.08 -17.01 -0.23
N LYS A 47 3.41 -16.70 -1.49
CA LYS A 47 4.35 -15.64 -1.87
C LYS A 47 3.66 -14.63 -2.78
N ASN A 48 3.88 -13.35 -2.53
CA ASN A 48 3.30 -12.30 -3.36
C ASN A 48 4.15 -12.20 -4.63
N PRO A 49 3.65 -12.64 -5.80
CA PRO A 49 4.46 -12.72 -7.00
C PRO A 49 4.79 -11.35 -7.62
N TYR A 50 4.25 -10.26 -7.05
CA TYR A 50 4.35 -8.89 -7.54
C TYR A 50 5.27 -8.00 -6.70
N LEU A 51 5.72 -8.47 -5.53
CA LEU A 51 6.65 -7.74 -4.67
C LEU A 51 8.03 -8.36 -4.71
N LEU A 52 9.06 -7.54 -4.97
CA LEU A 52 10.46 -7.95 -5.06
C LEU A 52 10.61 -9.28 -5.83
N ALA A 53 9.98 -9.37 -7.00
CA ALA A 53 10.01 -10.56 -7.86
C ALA A 53 9.52 -11.89 -7.24
N GLY A 54 8.62 -11.86 -6.24
CA GLY A 54 8.12 -13.06 -5.59
C GLY A 54 8.98 -13.54 -4.42
N GLN A 55 9.91 -12.71 -3.94
CA GLN A 55 10.74 -13.04 -2.79
C GLN A 55 9.99 -12.88 -1.46
N GLN A 56 8.99 -12.00 -1.38
CA GLN A 56 8.23 -11.75 -0.16
C GLN A 56 7.03 -12.69 0.03
N SER A 57 6.82 -13.14 1.26
CA SER A 57 5.61 -13.87 1.68
C SER A 57 4.37 -12.99 1.60
N THR A 58 3.23 -13.56 1.21
CA THR A 58 1.96 -12.82 1.14
C THR A 58 1.37 -12.62 2.55
N PHE A 59 0.96 -11.38 2.89
CA PHE A 59 0.20 -11.01 4.10
C PHE A 59 0.82 -11.39 5.43
N THR A 60 2.00 -10.89 5.71
CA THR A 60 2.72 -11.32 6.91
C THR A 60 2.36 -10.61 8.19
N TYR A 61 1.72 -9.45 8.09
CA TYR A 61 0.99 -8.80 9.16
C TYR A 61 -0.23 -8.13 8.50
N GLY A 62 -1.16 -7.59 9.28
CA GLY A 62 -2.33 -6.91 8.70
C GLY A 62 -3.35 -7.83 8.04
N ILE A 63 -3.29 -9.15 8.30
CA ILE A 63 -4.16 -10.18 7.69
C ILE A 63 -5.64 -9.78 7.70
N PRO A 64 -6.23 -9.32 8.83
CA PRO A 64 -7.64 -8.94 8.85
C PRO A 64 -7.97 -7.82 7.85
N PHE A 65 -7.07 -6.85 7.70
CA PHE A 65 -7.28 -5.70 6.84
C PHE A 65 -7.06 -6.00 5.38
N TYR A 66 -6.06 -6.82 5.03
CA TYR A 66 -5.92 -7.31 3.66
C TYR A 66 -7.10 -8.19 3.25
N THR A 67 -7.66 -8.96 4.19
CA THR A 67 -8.88 -9.73 3.95
C THR A 67 -10.07 -8.82 3.65
N VAL A 68 -10.30 -7.82 4.49
CA VAL A 68 -11.37 -6.83 4.30
C VAL A 68 -11.17 -6.07 2.99
N ALA A 69 -9.95 -5.65 2.69
CA ALA A 69 -9.62 -4.95 1.45
C ALA A 69 -9.84 -5.86 0.22
N GLY A 70 -9.48 -7.14 0.27
CA GLY A 70 -9.76 -8.09 -0.80
C GLY A 70 -11.25 -8.35 -1.05
N ILE A 71 -12.06 -8.34 0.00
CA ILE A 71 -13.53 -8.42 -0.13
C ILE A 71 -14.08 -7.12 -0.74
N LEU A 72 -13.65 -5.96 -0.21
CA LEU A 72 -14.10 -4.64 -0.67
C LEU A 72 -13.62 -4.30 -2.08
N TRP A 73 -12.54 -4.92 -2.54
CA TRP A 73 -12.05 -4.80 -3.91
C TRP A 73 -13.15 -5.01 -4.94
N TYR A 74 -14.06 -5.95 -4.69
CA TYR A 74 -15.20 -6.21 -5.57
C TYR A 74 -16.11 -4.98 -5.76
N LEU A 75 -16.26 -4.16 -4.72
CA LEU A 75 -17.19 -3.03 -4.69
C LEU A 75 -16.52 -1.71 -5.12
N THR A 76 -15.27 -1.49 -4.72
CA THR A 76 -14.60 -0.18 -4.85
C THR A 76 -13.36 -0.20 -5.74
N GLY A 77 -12.88 -1.38 -6.14
CA GLY A 77 -11.74 -1.55 -7.03
C GLY A 77 -10.52 -0.77 -6.55
N ARG A 78 -9.96 0.08 -7.43
CA ARG A 78 -8.77 0.88 -7.12
C ARG A 78 -8.92 1.84 -5.93
N PHE A 79 -10.16 2.19 -5.56
CA PHE A 79 -10.44 3.09 -4.45
C PHE A 79 -10.56 2.36 -3.11
N THR A 80 -10.30 1.05 -3.05
CA THR A 80 -10.46 0.23 -1.84
C THR A 80 -9.69 0.79 -0.65
N ILE A 81 -8.40 1.07 -0.83
CA ILE A 81 -7.55 1.55 0.27
C ILE A 81 -7.95 2.98 0.65
N ASP A 82 -8.21 3.85 -0.32
CA ASP A 82 -8.66 5.22 -0.08
C ASP A 82 -9.97 5.25 0.71
N PHE A 83 -10.93 4.41 0.32
CA PHE A 83 -12.22 4.27 0.99
C PHE A 83 -12.04 3.76 2.43
N LEU A 84 -11.19 2.76 2.64
CA LEU A 84 -10.89 2.23 3.97
C LEU A 84 -10.21 3.28 4.86
N MET A 85 -9.24 4.02 4.35
CA MET A 85 -8.57 5.10 5.09
C MET A 85 -9.55 6.22 5.41
N PHE A 86 -10.39 6.62 4.45
CA PHE A 86 -11.44 7.62 4.64
C PHE A 86 -12.38 7.21 5.77
N LEU A 87 -12.92 5.98 5.71
CA LEU A 87 -13.82 5.44 6.72
C LEU A 87 -13.14 5.37 8.09
N THR A 88 -11.89 4.90 8.13
CA THR A 88 -11.10 4.80 9.37
C THR A 88 -10.85 6.17 9.99
N SER A 89 -10.64 7.21 9.18
CA SER A 89 -10.47 8.59 9.63
C SER A 89 -11.74 9.14 10.27
N LEU A 90 -12.88 8.92 9.63
CA LEU A 90 -14.18 9.32 10.16
C LEU A 90 -14.49 8.61 11.49
N LEU A 91 -14.28 7.29 11.54
CA LEU A 91 -14.50 6.51 12.76
C LEU A 91 -13.55 6.94 13.88
N SER A 92 -12.27 7.15 13.57
CA SER A 92 -11.29 7.68 14.52
C SER A 92 -11.71 9.03 15.07
N PHE A 93 -12.22 9.93 14.23
CA PHE A 93 -12.74 11.22 14.66
C PHE A 93 -13.90 11.09 15.65
N PHE A 94 -14.86 10.20 15.38
CA PHE A 94 -15.96 9.98 16.31
C PHE A 94 -15.50 9.41 17.65
N VAL A 95 -14.56 8.45 17.64
CA VAL A 95 -13.99 7.87 18.87
C VAL A 95 -13.22 8.92 19.66
N VAL A 96 -12.32 9.67 19.02
CA VAL A 96 -11.54 10.75 19.66
C VAL A 96 -12.45 11.78 20.31
N ARG A 97 -13.54 12.17 19.63
CA ARG A 97 -14.53 13.11 20.18
C ARG A 97 -15.31 12.57 21.39
N ARG A 98 -15.43 11.26 21.51
CA ARG A 98 -16.07 10.60 22.67
C ARG A 98 -15.11 10.49 23.84
N VAL A 99 -13.85 10.17 23.57
CA VAL A 99 -12.81 9.97 24.59
C VAL A 99 -12.32 11.29 25.17
N ILE A 100 -12.07 12.29 24.33
CA ILE A 100 -11.41 13.54 24.72
C ILE A 100 -12.43 14.67 24.74
N LYS A 101 -12.55 15.38 25.87
CA LYS A 101 -13.44 16.57 25.98
C LYS A 101 -12.77 17.88 25.55
N ASP A 102 -11.47 17.98 25.72
CA ASP A 102 -10.69 19.17 25.39
C ASP A 102 -10.45 19.29 23.88
N VAL A 103 -10.75 20.45 23.33
CA VAL A 103 -10.67 20.72 21.88
C VAL A 103 -9.24 20.66 21.37
N GLY A 104 -8.26 21.13 22.15
CA GLY A 104 -6.85 21.12 21.77
C GLY A 104 -6.30 19.69 21.70
N TYR A 105 -6.61 18.86 22.71
CA TYR A 105 -6.22 17.45 22.70
C TYR A 105 -6.94 16.64 21.61
N GLN A 106 -8.21 16.95 21.29
CA GLN A 106 -8.90 16.37 20.13
C GLN A 106 -8.18 16.71 18.81
N THR A 107 -7.88 17.99 18.57
CA THR A 107 -7.15 18.42 17.38
C THR A 107 -5.80 17.73 17.28
N MET A 108 -5.08 17.61 18.39
CA MET A 108 -3.77 16.97 18.42
C MET A 108 -3.84 15.46 18.14
N ALA A 109 -4.82 14.76 18.72
CA ALA A 109 -5.07 13.35 18.41
C ALA A 109 -5.27 13.12 16.90
N LEU A 110 -6.01 14.02 16.24
CA LEU A 110 -6.28 13.95 14.81
C LEU A 110 -5.06 14.30 13.96
N VAL A 111 -4.27 15.31 14.36
CA VAL A 111 -3.02 15.64 13.68
C VAL A 111 -2.01 14.50 13.78
N LEU A 112 -1.97 13.78 14.90
CA LEU A 112 -1.10 12.62 15.06
C LEU A 112 -1.50 11.46 14.13
N LEU A 113 -2.73 11.38 13.64
CA LEU A 113 -3.11 10.43 12.59
C LEU A 113 -2.32 10.66 11.28
N TRP A 114 -1.84 11.88 11.05
CA TRP A 114 -0.98 12.21 9.92
C TRP A 114 0.38 11.50 9.98
N GLY A 115 0.84 11.13 11.18
CA GLY A 115 2.04 10.33 11.38
C GLY A 115 1.96 8.88 10.88
N PHE A 116 0.78 8.44 10.47
CA PHE A 116 0.56 7.14 9.85
C PHE A 116 0.30 7.24 8.33
N VAL A 117 0.42 8.42 7.72
CA VAL A 117 0.12 8.62 6.28
C VAL A 117 1.33 8.32 5.38
N VAL A 118 2.55 8.18 5.92
CA VAL A 118 3.81 8.02 5.16
C VAL A 118 4.75 7.00 5.82
N PRO A 119 5.48 6.16 5.05
CA PRO A 119 4.99 4.96 4.32
C PRO A 119 4.56 3.82 5.27
N ASP A 120 3.95 2.76 4.76
CA ASP A 120 3.28 1.63 5.43
C ASP A 120 1.97 2.05 6.14
N SER A 121 1.17 2.81 5.39
CA SER A 121 0.21 3.76 5.96
C SER A 121 -1.10 3.13 6.37
N TYR A 122 -1.80 2.39 5.51
CA TYR A 122 -3.18 2.01 5.81
C TYR A 122 -3.29 0.94 6.92
N ILE A 123 -2.38 -0.05 6.97
CA ILE A 123 -2.38 -1.11 7.99
C ILE A 123 -2.11 -0.50 9.37
N ALA A 124 -1.06 0.31 9.49
CA ALA A 124 -0.71 0.96 10.74
C ALA A 124 -1.77 1.98 11.17
N TYR A 125 -2.33 2.73 10.22
CA TYR A 125 -3.42 3.68 10.44
C TYR A 125 -4.66 2.98 11.02
N SER A 126 -4.99 1.81 10.47
CA SER A 126 -6.16 1.05 10.91
C SER A 126 -5.95 0.33 12.24
N ALA A 127 -4.73 -0.14 12.52
CA ALA A 127 -4.35 -0.62 13.85
C ALA A 127 -4.50 0.49 14.90
N ASN A 128 -4.11 1.73 14.57
CA ASN A 128 -4.23 2.87 15.48
C ASN A 128 -5.70 3.23 15.78
N PHE A 129 -6.59 3.15 14.80
CA PHE A 129 -8.04 3.29 15.05
C PHE A 129 -8.52 2.28 16.10
N PHE A 130 -8.11 1.02 15.99
CA PHE A 130 -8.48 -0.01 16.96
C PHE A 130 -7.87 0.23 18.35
N LEU A 131 -6.68 0.83 18.45
CA LEU A 131 -6.13 1.27 19.74
C LEU A 131 -6.96 2.39 20.38
N TRP A 132 -7.45 3.35 19.58
CA TRP A 132 -8.39 4.37 20.07
C TRP A 132 -9.70 3.76 20.54
N LEU A 133 -10.25 2.80 19.79
CA LEU A 133 -11.47 2.09 20.17
C LEU A 133 -11.27 1.26 21.44
N THR A 134 -10.10 0.62 21.57
CA THR A 134 -9.68 -0.10 22.79
C THR A 134 -9.68 0.84 23.98
N ALA A 135 -9.03 2.01 23.86
CA ALA A 135 -8.98 3.01 24.92
C ALA A 135 -10.40 3.45 25.30
N TYR A 136 -11.24 3.81 24.33
CA TYR A 136 -12.63 4.19 24.58
C TYR A 136 -13.41 3.12 25.36
N LEU A 137 -13.39 1.87 24.92
CA LEU A 137 -14.14 0.79 25.56
C LEU A 137 -13.59 0.44 26.95
N TYR A 138 -12.26 0.52 27.11
CA TYR A 138 -11.62 0.34 28.41
C TYR A 138 -12.09 1.41 29.42
N LEU A 139 -12.12 2.68 29.01
CA LEU A 139 -12.58 3.80 29.83
C LEU A 139 -14.05 3.68 30.23
N GLU A 140 -14.88 3.17 29.33
CA GLU A 140 -16.31 2.91 29.58
C GLU A 140 -16.55 1.63 30.41
N GLY A 141 -15.50 0.99 30.91
CA GLY A 141 -15.57 -0.23 31.72
C GLY A 141 -16.11 -1.45 30.96
N LYS A 142 -16.05 -1.43 29.62
CA LYS A 142 -16.64 -2.48 28.78
C LYS A 142 -15.70 -3.67 28.70
N ARG A 143 -16.18 -4.85 29.12
CA ARG A 143 -15.38 -6.09 29.14
C ARG A 143 -14.87 -6.55 27.78
N HIS A 144 -15.45 -6.09 26.67
CA HIS A 144 -15.08 -6.49 25.31
C HIS A 144 -14.00 -5.60 24.66
N TYR A 145 -13.35 -4.71 25.42
CA TYR A 145 -12.25 -3.86 24.93
C TYR A 145 -11.05 -4.68 24.39
N HIS A 146 -10.90 -5.94 24.82
CA HIS A 146 -9.85 -6.86 24.35
C HIS A 146 -9.99 -7.22 22.87
N ILE A 147 -11.19 -7.15 22.30
CA ILE A 147 -11.44 -7.48 20.90
C ILE A 147 -10.72 -6.50 19.97
N PRO A 148 -10.98 -5.18 20.03
CA PRO A 148 -10.22 -4.24 19.21
C PRO A 148 -8.72 -4.24 19.55
N LEU A 149 -8.33 -4.52 20.80
CA LEU A 149 -6.91 -4.65 21.15
C LEU A 149 -6.26 -5.82 20.39
N ALA A 150 -6.90 -6.99 20.38
CA ALA A 150 -6.41 -8.16 19.67
C ALA A 150 -6.32 -7.89 18.15
N ILE A 151 -7.32 -7.21 17.58
CA ILE A 151 -7.30 -6.84 16.15
C ILE A 151 -6.14 -5.88 15.87
N ALA A 152 -5.92 -4.85 16.71
CA ALA A 152 -4.79 -3.93 16.57
C ALA A 152 -3.44 -4.67 16.63
N CYS A 153 -3.26 -5.52 17.64
CA CYS A 153 -2.04 -6.30 17.83
C CYS A 153 -1.79 -7.31 16.71
N LEU A 154 -2.82 -7.93 16.13
CA LEU A 154 -2.69 -8.80 14.95
C LEU A 154 -2.36 -7.99 13.68
N THR A 155 -2.77 -6.74 13.64
CA THR A 155 -2.63 -5.89 12.46
C THR A 155 -1.21 -5.35 12.31
N HIS A 156 -0.57 -4.89 13.39
CA HIS A 156 0.75 -4.26 13.28
C HIS A 156 1.60 -4.37 14.57
N PRO A 157 2.93 -4.60 14.49
CA PRO A 157 3.81 -4.79 15.65
C PRO A 157 3.83 -3.64 16.66
N PHE A 158 3.79 -2.37 16.22
CA PHE A 158 3.72 -1.21 17.14
C PHE A 158 2.54 -1.33 18.13
N SER A 159 1.43 -1.95 17.74
CA SER A 159 0.25 -2.11 18.60
C SER A 159 0.48 -3.12 19.71
N VAL A 160 1.38 -4.09 19.53
CA VAL A 160 1.81 -5.03 20.59
C VAL A 160 2.53 -4.27 21.70
N ALA A 161 3.42 -3.33 21.34
CA ALA A 161 4.12 -2.50 22.31
C ALA A 161 3.16 -1.60 23.12
N VAL A 162 2.16 -1.01 22.46
CA VAL A 162 1.07 -0.28 23.17
C VAL A 162 0.27 -1.24 24.04
N GLY A 163 0.00 -2.46 23.56
CA GLY A 163 -0.71 -3.51 24.28
C GLY A 163 -0.08 -3.91 25.62
N LEU A 164 1.24 -3.79 25.76
CA LEU A 164 1.95 -4.06 27.02
C LEU A 164 1.43 -3.21 28.19
N TYR A 165 0.94 -1.99 27.93
CA TYR A 165 0.30 -1.17 28.95
C TYR A 165 -0.97 -1.84 29.51
N TYR A 166 -1.82 -2.41 28.64
CA TYR A 166 -3.04 -3.11 29.06
C TYR A 166 -2.74 -4.45 29.74
N ALA A 167 -1.62 -5.10 29.40
CA ALA A 167 -1.11 -6.27 30.10
C ALA A 167 -0.59 -5.93 31.50
N TYR A 168 0.06 -4.77 31.65
CA TYR A 168 0.48 -4.26 32.95
C TYR A 168 -0.71 -3.93 33.85
N LYS A 169 -1.76 -3.28 33.32
CA LYS A 169 -2.97 -2.94 34.09
C LYS A 169 -3.83 -4.16 34.41
N GLU A 170 -3.99 -5.10 33.47
CA GLU A 170 -4.80 -6.30 33.67
C GLU A 170 -4.03 -7.57 33.27
N LYS A 171 -3.62 -8.36 34.27
CA LYS A 171 -2.79 -9.56 34.09
C LYS A 171 -3.33 -10.57 33.07
N LYS A 172 -4.65 -10.65 32.90
CA LYS A 172 -5.28 -11.55 31.91
C LYS A 172 -4.87 -11.26 30.46
N ASN A 173 -4.40 -10.04 30.17
CA ASN A 173 -3.95 -9.64 28.83
C ASN A 173 -2.50 -10.06 28.54
N ILE A 174 -1.73 -10.50 29.55
CA ILE A 174 -0.34 -10.94 29.36
C ILE A 174 -0.27 -12.07 28.34
N ILE A 175 -1.18 -13.05 28.43
CA ILE A 175 -1.23 -14.19 27.51
C ILE A 175 -1.52 -13.71 26.09
N LEU A 176 -2.53 -12.85 25.93
CA LEU A 176 -2.92 -12.29 24.63
C LEU A 176 -1.75 -11.54 23.96
N ILE A 177 -1.11 -10.63 24.69
CA ILE A 177 0.00 -9.84 24.18
C ILE A 177 1.24 -10.71 23.91
N GLY A 178 1.51 -11.70 24.76
CA GLY A 178 2.60 -12.66 24.57
C GLY A 178 2.46 -13.47 23.27
N ILE A 179 1.24 -13.90 22.94
CA ILE A 179 0.95 -14.60 21.67
C ILE A 179 1.26 -13.71 20.47
N PHE A 180 0.82 -12.45 20.49
CA PHE A 180 1.08 -11.52 19.37
C PHE A 180 2.55 -11.12 19.26
N LEU A 181 3.27 -11.01 20.38
CA LEU A 181 4.71 -10.79 20.37
C LEU A 181 5.43 -11.96 19.70
N LEU A 182 5.10 -13.20 20.08
CA LEU A 182 5.68 -14.40 19.47
C LEU A 182 5.37 -14.48 17.98
N TYR A 183 4.12 -14.20 17.57
CA TYR A 183 3.71 -14.14 16.17
C TYR A 183 4.59 -13.17 15.35
N HIS A 184 4.78 -11.93 15.83
CA HIS A 184 5.61 -10.94 15.12
C HIS A 184 7.10 -11.29 15.12
N LEU A 185 7.62 -11.94 16.17
CA LEU A 185 9.00 -12.43 16.19
C LEU A 185 9.23 -13.52 15.14
N ILE A 186 8.33 -14.50 15.05
CA ILE A 186 8.40 -15.58 14.06
C ILE A 186 8.38 -14.99 12.65
N ILE A 187 7.46 -14.07 12.39
CA ILE A 187 7.36 -13.40 11.08
C ILE A 187 8.63 -12.62 10.75
N THR A 188 9.13 -11.83 11.70
CA THR A 188 10.35 -11.03 11.49
C THR A 188 11.53 -11.92 11.12
N PHE A 189 11.69 -13.06 11.80
CA PHE A 189 12.75 -14.04 11.49
C PHE A 189 12.62 -14.63 10.07
N VAL A 190 11.39 -14.91 9.63
CA VAL A 190 11.10 -15.36 8.25
C VAL A 190 11.43 -14.28 7.20
N PHE A 191 11.36 -13.00 7.55
CA PHE A 191 11.73 -11.89 6.65
C PHE A 191 13.20 -11.55 6.62
N THR A 192 13.86 -11.47 7.78
CA THR A 192 15.27 -11.05 7.84
C THR A 192 16.22 -12.06 7.22
N SER A 193 15.74 -13.30 6.99
CA SER A 193 16.44 -14.32 6.21
C SER A 193 16.32 -14.13 4.69
N GLN A 194 15.54 -13.14 4.24
CA GLN A 194 15.42 -12.72 2.85
C GLN A 194 16.18 -11.39 2.72
N GLU A 195 17.35 -11.42 2.08
CA GLU A 195 18.30 -10.30 2.00
C GLU A 195 17.67 -8.97 1.54
N GLY A 196 18.11 -7.83 2.11
CA GLY A 196 17.81 -6.49 1.57
C GLY A 196 17.04 -5.50 2.46
N ILE A 197 16.95 -5.72 3.78
CA ILE A 197 16.18 -4.82 4.66
C ILE A 197 17.04 -3.69 5.26
N VAL A 198 16.63 -2.43 5.04
CA VAL A 198 17.21 -1.23 5.66
C VAL A 198 16.74 -1.10 7.12
N LEU A 199 17.42 -1.81 8.01
CA LEU A 199 17.10 -1.92 9.45
C LEU A 199 16.91 -0.57 10.20
N PRO A 200 17.70 0.50 9.95
CA PRO A 200 17.56 1.77 10.68
C PRO A 200 16.23 2.50 10.44
N ASN A 201 15.67 2.40 9.22
CA ASN A 201 14.43 3.10 8.87
C ASN A 201 13.20 2.46 9.55
N ILE A 202 13.23 1.13 9.70
CA ILE A 202 12.18 0.36 10.38
C ILE A 202 12.12 0.74 11.86
N ILE A 203 13.27 0.87 12.53
CA ILE A 203 13.32 1.20 13.96
C ILE A 203 12.77 2.60 14.21
N ASN A 204 13.20 3.61 13.43
CA ASN A 204 12.71 4.98 13.59
C ASN A 204 11.20 5.09 13.35
N THR A 205 10.70 4.42 12.30
CA THR A 205 9.27 4.38 11.98
C THR A 205 8.47 3.67 13.09
N LEU A 206 9.00 2.56 13.63
CA LEU A 206 8.38 1.84 14.73
C LEU A 206 8.31 2.71 16.00
N ILE A 207 9.40 3.39 16.37
CA ILE A 207 9.44 4.27 17.53
C ILE A 207 8.40 5.40 17.39
N ALA A 208 8.35 6.07 16.24
CA ALA A 208 7.38 7.13 15.99
C ALA A 208 5.94 6.60 16.14
N ARG A 209 5.64 5.43 15.57
CA ARG A 209 4.31 4.80 15.65
C ARG A 209 3.92 4.35 17.05
N VAL A 210 4.84 3.78 17.80
CA VAL A 210 4.62 3.44 19.21
C VAL A 210 4.34 4.71 20.01
N ALA A 211 5.11 5.78 19.77
CA ALA A 211 4.94 7.05 20.45
C ALA A 211 3.56 7.67 20.18
N ILE A 212 3.06 7.59 18.94
CA ILE A 212 1.69 7.99 18.61
C ILE A 212 0.65 7.05 19.25
N GLY A 213 0.84 5.73 19.14
CA GLY A 213 -0.10 4.72 19.64
C GLY A 213 -0.24 4.70 21.16
N ILE A 214 0.75 5.22 21.89
CA ILE A 214 0.71 5.43 23.34
C ILE A 214 -0.09 6.70 23.73
N PHE A 215 -0.35 7.62 22.80
CA PHE A 215 -1.06 8.87 23.10
C PHE A 215 -2.46 8.68 23.76
N PRO A 216 -3.32 7.73 23.33
CA PRO A 216 -4.57 7.43 24.01
C PRO A 216 -4.38 7.02 25.48
N VAL A 217 -3.29 6.30 25.76
CA VAL A 217 -2.93 5.84 27.11
C VAL A 217 -2.46 7.00 27.97
N LEU A 218 -1.61 7.89 27.44
CA LEU A 218 -1.08 9.04 28.18
C LEU A 218 -2.15 10.04 28.60
N LEU A 219 -3.19 10.21 27.77
CA LEU A 219 -4.33 11.05 28.10
C LEU A 219 -5.15 10.49 29.28
N TYR A 220 -5.08 9.18 29.52
CA TYR A 220 -5.84 8.50 30.56
C TYR A 220 -5.16 8.52 31.94
N GLU A 221 -3.83 8.41 32.01
CA GLU A 221 -3.10 8.27 33.29
C GLU A 221 -3.17 9.51 34.22
N ASN A 222 -4.05 10.49 33.95
CA ASN A 222 -4.23 11.73 34.71
C ASN A 222 -2.90 12.44 35.01
N LEU A 223 -1.92 12.27 34.12
CA LEU A 223 -0.67 12.99 34.17
C LEU A 223 -0.97 14.50 34.17
N SER A 224 -0.10 15.29 34.79
CA SER A 224 -0.34 16.74 34.85
C SER A 224 -0.57 17.28 33.43
N LYS A 225 -1.57 18.16 33.27
CA LYS A 225 -1.91 18.74 31.95
C LYS A 225 -0.69 19.37 31.27
N LYS A 226 0.29 19.85 32.05
CA LYS A 226 1.57 20.38 31.55
C LYS A 226 2.45 19.29 30.94
N ILE A 227 2.58 18.14 31.61
CA ILE A 227 3.36 16.99 31.10
C ILE A 227 2.71 16.43 29.84
N ILE A 228 1.39 16.21 29.85
CA ILE A 228 0.66 15.72 28.67
C ILE A 228 0.90 16.68 27.50
N ARG A 229 0.72 18.00 27.69
CA ARG A 229 0.93 18.98 26.64
C ARG A 229 2.37 18.97 26.10
N ILE A 230 3.38 18.94 26.96
CA ILE A 230 4.80 18.90 26.54
C ILE A 230 5.08 17.63 25.73
N VAL A 231 4.68 16.47 26.25
CA VAL A 231 4.87 15.18 25.56
C VAL A 231 4.16 15.21 24.22
N SER A 232 2.93 15.69 24.16
CA SER A 232 2.15 15.70 22.93
C SER A 232 2.71 16.64 21.86
N VAL A 233 3.18 17.82 22.26
CA VAL A 233 3.88 18.73 21.33
C VAL A 233 5.17 18.08 20.84
N GLY A 234 5.92 17.45 21.74
CA GLY A 234 7.10 16.65 21.38
C GLY A 234 6.78 15.53 20.38
N LEU A 235 5.66 14.84 20.55
CA LEU A 235 5.19 13.81 19.61
C LEU A 235 4.85 14.40 18.25
N VAL A 236 4.12 15.51 18.18
CA VAL A 236 3.78 16.17 16.91
C VAL A 236 5.05 16.62 16.18
N VAL A 237 6.02 17.20 16.90
CA VAL A 237 7.31 17.61 16.32
C VAL A 237 8.10 16.40 15.84
N LEU A 238 8.21 15.35 16.65
CA LEU A 238 8.89 14.11 16.29
C LEU A 238 8.28 13.47 15.04
N VAL A 239 6.95 13.42 14.96
CA VAL A 239 6.22 12.90 13.79
C VAL A 239 6.47 13.77 12.56
N SER A 240 6.44 15.10 12.70
CA SER A 240 6.67 16.02 11.59
C SER A 240 8.10 15.91 11.06
N ILE A 241 9.09 15.83 11.95
CA ILE A 241 10.50 15.62 11.59
C ILE A 241 10.69 14.22 11.00
N SER A 242 10.14 13.18 11.61
CA SER A 242 10.27 11.81 11.12
C SER A 242 9.65 11.65 9.75
N ASN A 243 8.47 12.23 9.50
CA ASN A 243 7.83 12.23 8.18
C ASN A 243 8.63 13.06 7.18
N GLY A 244 9.19 14.21 7.57
CA GLY A 244 10.06 15.01 6.72
C GLY A 244 11.35 14.26 6.34
N VAL A 245 11.99 13.61 7.30
CA VAL A 245 13.18 12.77 7.08
C VAL A 245 12.83 11.54 6.24
N LEU A 246 11.72 10.85 6.54
CA LEU A 246 11.22 9.75 5.71
C LEU A 246 11.00 10.22 4.28
N PHE A 247 10.32 11.34 4.06
CA PHE A 247 10.10 11.91 2.73
C PHE A 247 11.44 12.19 2.01
N LEU A 248 12.37 12.86 2.70
CA LEU A 248 13.69 13.21 2.15
C LEU A 248 14.64 12.02 1.93
N LEU A 249 14.46 10.90 2.63
CA LEU A 249 15.27 9.69 2.46
C LEU A 249 14.63 8.71 1.47
N ILE A 250 13.32 8.58 1.53
CA ILE A 250 12.54 7.69 0.69
C ILE A 250 12.52 8.20 -0.74
N GLU A 251 12.33 9.49 -0.99
CA GLU A 251 12.28 10.01 -2.35
C GLU A 251 13.59 9.73 -3.13
N PRO A 252 14.79 10.01 -2.60
CA PRO A 252 16.04 9.67 -3.30
C PRO A 252 16.34 8.17 -3.36
N MET A 253 16.02 7.38 -2.32
CA MET A 253 16.24 5.93 -2.32
C MET A 253 15.25 5.20 -3.23
N GLN A 254 14.01 5.66 -3.30
CA GLN A 254 13.00 5.14 -4.23
C GLN A 254 13.34 5.54 -5.65
N ILE A 255 13.77 6.78 -5.89
CA ILE A 255 14.25 7.19 -7.20
C ILE A 255 15.49 6.33 -7.54
N ARG A 256 16.63 6.48 -6.85
CA ARG A 256 17.87 5.76 -7.23
C ARG A 256 17.78 4.24 -7.18
N GLY A 257 17.24 3.66 -6.11
CA GLY A 257 17.16 2.21 -5.94
C GLY A 257 16.24 1.57 -6.98
N PHE A 258 15.06 2.14 -7.25
CA PHE A 258 14.20 1.65 -8.32
C PHE A 258 14.84 1.89 -9.70
N TYR A 259 15.53 3.01 -9.92
CA TYR A 259 16.25 3.23 -11.18
C TYR A 259 17.37 2.21 -11.40
N GLU A 260 18.14 1.84 -10.38
CA GLU A 260 19.20 0.83 -10.48
C GLU A 260 18.63 -0.57 -10.71
N GLU A 261 17.58 -0.95 -9.97
CA GLU A 261 16.89 -2.23 -10.18
C GLU A 261 16.24 -2.31 -11.57
N TYR A 262 15.57 -1.25 -12.04
CA TYR A 262 15.02 -1.20 -13.40
C TYR A 262 16.12 -1.16 -14.46
N GLN A 263 17.27 -0.56 -14.19
CA GLN A 263 18.42 -0.65 -15.07
C GLN A 263 18.91 -2.09 -15.24
N THR A 264 18.91 -2.89 -14.17
CA THR A 264 19.22 -4.32 -14.30
C THR A 264 18.15 -5.08 -15.08
N LEU A 265 16.88 -4.75 -14.89
CA LEU A 265 15.74 -5.34 -15.60
C LEU A 265 15.85 -5.15 -17.13
N PHE A 266 16.25 -3.95 -17.57
CA PHE A 266 16.36 -3.55 -18.98
C PHE A 266 17.81 -3.45 -19.48
N LYS A 267 18.78 -4.03 -18.75
CA LYS A 267 20.23 -3.89 -19.06
C LYS A 267 20.60 -4.30 -20.49
N THR A 268 19.90 -5.29 -21.04
CA THR A 268 20.11 -5.82 -22.39
C THR A 268 18.99 -5.41 -23.35
N PHE A 269 18.21 -4.38 -23.01
CA PHE A 269 17.13 -3.92 -23.86
C PHE A 269 17.69 -3.39 -25.19
N PRO A 270 17.14 -3.82 -26.34
CA PRO A 270 17.68 -3.46 -27.64
C PRO A 270 17.51 -1.96 -27.91
N SER A 271 18.44 -1.40 -28.67
CA SER A 271 18.25 -0.06 -29.25
C SER A 271 17.14 -0.16 -30.30
N ILE A 272 16.02 0.52 -30.06
CA ILE A 272 14.86 0.57 -30.95
C ILE A 272 14.53 2.03 -31.27
N SER A 273 13.91 2.30 -32.41
CA SER A 273 13.42 3.62 -32.79
C SER A 273 12.01 3.50 -33.35
N GLY A 274 11.08 4.30 -32.84
CA GLY A 274 9.67 4.25 -33.20
C GLY A 274 8.76 4.29 -31.97
N ASN A 275 7.47 4.07 -32.21
CA ASN A 275 6.44 4.16 -31.21
C ASN A 275 6.26 2.84 -30.49
N MET A 276 6.43 2.86 -29.17
CA MET A 276 6.23 1.68 -28.34
C MET A 276 4.92 1.78 -27.57
N ARG A 277 4.17 0.68 -27.55
CA ARG A 277 3.10 0.41 -26.59
C ARG A 277 3.64 -0.45 -25.47
N ALA A 278 3.41 -0.04 -24.23
CA ALA A 278 3.77 -0.81 -23.04
C ALA A 278 2.51 -1.32 -22.32
N VAL A 279 2.50 -2.63 -22.05
CA VAL A 279 1.55 -3.32 -21.17
C VAL A 279 2.35 -3.80 -19.97
N ASP A 280 2.26 -3.06 -18.87
CA ASP A 280 3.23 -3.12 -17.78
C ASP A 280 2.61 -3.54 -16.44
N TYR A 281 3.46 -3.79 -15.44
CA TYR A 281 3.10 -3.94 -14.03
C TYR A 281 2.75 -2.59 -13.38
N ASP A 282 2.27 -2.68 -12.15
CA ASP A 282 1.53 -1.66 -11.41
C ASP A 282 2.38 -0.51 -10.86
N TYR A 283 3.65 -0.49 -11.26
CA TYR A 283 4.63 0.54 -10.94
C TYR A 283 5.36 1.07 -12.18
N LEU A 284 4.88 0.69 -13.36
CA LEU A 284 5.38 1.15 -14.65
C LEU A 284 6.92 1.14 -14.78
N PRO A 285 7.63 0.01 -14.48
CA PRO A 285 9.08 -0.06 -14.65
C PRO A 285 9.58 0.44 -16.00
N SER A 286 8.82 0.21 -17.07
CA SER A 286 9.14 0.71 -18.42
C SER A 286 9.05 2.23 -18.53
N ALA A 287 8.04 2.86 -17.92
CA ALA A 287 7.88 4.32 -17.96
C ALA A 287 9.05 5.03 -17.26
N TYR A 288 9.49 4.52 -16.11
CA TYR A 288 10.64 5.08 -15.39
C TYR A 288 11.94 4.89 -16.16
N TYR A 289 12.20 3.69 -16.69
CA TYR A 289 13.46 3.40 -17.38
C TYR A 289 13.60 4.16 -18.72
N PHE A 290 12.57 4.17 -19.56
CA PHE A 290 12.67 4.70 -20.94
C PHE A 290 12.52 6.23 -21.02
N HIS A 291 11.90 6.88 -20.04
CA HIS A 291 11.77 8.34 -20.01
C HIS A 291 13.14 9.05 -20.06
N ARG A 292 14.19 8.46 -19.47
CA ARG A 292 15.56 9.02 -19.49
C ARG A 292 16.38 8.68 -20.75
N LYS A 293 15.86 7.83 -21.65
CA LYS A 293 16.57 7.34 -22.84
C LYS A 293 16.08 7.95 -24.16
N GLY A 294 15.15 8.92 -24.11
CA GLY A 294 14.65 9.62 -25.30
C GLY A 294 13.74 8.77 -26.20
N LEU A 295 13.18 7.67 -25.67
CA LEU A 295 12.18 6.86 -26.38
C LEU A 295 10.78 7.45 -26.18
N THR A 296 10.05 7.63 -27.28
CA THR A 296 8.67 8.13 -27.25
C THR A 296 7.70 6.95 -27.09
N ILE A 297 7.13 6.81 -25.89
CA ILE A 297 6.08 5.82 -25.63
C ILE A 297 4.74 6.46 -26.01
N ASN A 298 4.28 6.22 -27.24
CA ASN A 298 3.11 6.92 -27.80
C ASN A 298 1.77 6.44 -27.25
N THR A 299 1.65 5.17 -26.87
CA THR A 299 0.43 4.65 -26.23
C THR A 299 0.78 3.48 -25.32
N GLY A 300 1.12 3.73 -24.06
CA GLY A 300 1.03 2.64 -23.09
C GLY A 300 -0.43 2.44 -22.72
N SER A 301 -0.90 1.21 -22.79
CA SER A 301 -2.04 0.81 -21.97
C SER A 301 -1.54 0.59 -20.56
N PHE A 302 -1.20 1.72 -19.93
CA PHE A 302 -0.67 1.77 -18.58
C PHE A 302 -1.76 1.45 -17.53
N PHE A 303 -2.98 1.10 -17.96
CA PHE A 303 -4.17 0.92 -17.12
C PHE A 303 -5.18 -0.14 -17.60
N GLU A 304 -5.01 -0.81 -18.76
CA GLU A 304 -6.06 -1.70 -19.30
C GLU A 304 -6.20 -3.03 -18.54
N SER A 305 -5.26 -3.40 -17.67
CA SER A 305 -5.39 -4.57 -16.79
C SER A 305 -6.16 -4.26 -15.48
N TRP A 306 -6.32 -2.99 -15.11
CA TRP A 306 -6.63 -2.55 -13.73
C TRP A 306 -8.09 -2.26 -13.43
N ILE A 307 -8.91 -1.96 -14.43
CA ILE A 307 -10.34 -1.70 -14.26
C ILE A 307 -11.08 -2.78 -15.05
N PRO A 308 -11.94 -3.60 -14.43
CA PRO A 308 -12.76 -4.59 -15.14
C PRO A 308 -13.53 -3.99 -16.34
N HIS A 309 -13.80 -2.68 -16.30
CA HIS A 309 -14.50 -1.89 -17.31
C HIS A 309 -13.59 -1.12 -18.29
N THR A 310 -12.28 -1.00 -18.06
CA THR A 310 -11.31 -0.47 -19.06
C THR A 310 -10.41 -1.55 -19.63
N ARG A 311 -10.69 -2.83 -19.34
CA ARG A 311 -10.22 -3.93 -20.18
C ARG A 311 -10.78 -3.69 -21.57
N ARG A 312 -9.99 -3.06 -22.44
CA ARG A 312 -10.28 -3.12 -23.87
C ARG A 312 -10.11 -4.58 -24.26
N LYS A 313 -11.25 -5.26 -24.32
CA LYS A 313 -11.32 -6.63 -24.80
C LYS A 313 -11.17 -6.52 -26.29
N TRP A 314 -10.12 -7.12 -26.83
CA TRP A 314 -10.00 -7.32 -28.26
C TRP A 314 -10.97 -8.44 -28.62
N GLU A 315 -12.06 -8.10 -29.30
CA GLU A 315 -13.05 -9.05 -29.77
C GLU A 315 -12.43 -10.01 -30.81
N SER A 316 -11.38 -9.55 -31.51
CA SER A 316 -10.59 -10.34 -32.45
C SER A 316 -9.14 -9.84 -32.57
N ALA A 317 -8.26 -10.69 -33.13
CA ALA A 317 -6.91 -10.29 -33.51
C ALA A 317 -6.88 -9.13 -34.52
N LYS A 318 -7.90 -9.06 -35.40
CA LYS A 318 -8.04 -8.01 -36.41
C LYS A 318 -8.29 -6.64 -35.80
N GLU A 319 -9.14 -6.57 -34.77
CA GLU A 319 -9.40 -5.33 -34.02
C GLU A 319 -8.13 -4.82 -33.34
N TYR A 320 -7.37 -5.71 -32.71
CA TYR A 320 -6.10 -5.34 -32.09
C TYR A 320 -5.08 -4.85 -33.10
N GLN A 321 -4.98 -5.52 -34.25
CA GLN A 321 -4.10 -5.08 -35.34
C GLN A 321 -4.48 -3.70 -35.86
N GLN A 322 -5.77 -3.43 -36.05
CA GLN A 322 -6.25 -2.11 -36.47
C GLN A 322 -5.86 -1.02 -35.45
N HIS A 323 -5.97 -1.30 -34.15
CA HIS A 323 -5.53 -0.36 -33.11
C HIS A 323 -4.02 -0.04 -33.22
N LEU A 324 -3.18 -1.06 -33.42
CA LEU A 324 -1.73 -0.87 -33.59
C LEU A 324 -1.42 -0.02 -34.83
N GLU A 325 -2.16 -0.21 -35.92
CA GLU A 325 -1.99 0.55 -37.16
C GLU A 325 -2.46 2.01 -37.01
N GLU A 326 -3.64 2.25 -36.42
CA GLU A 326 -4.22 3.57 -36.16
C GLU A 326 -3.31 4.44 -35.28
N HIS A 327 -2.66 3.83 -34.28
CA HIS A 327 -1.79 4.54 -33.33
C HIS A 327 -0.32 4.50 -33.75
N HIS A 328 -0.04 4.01 -34.97
CA HIS A 328 1.30 3.91 -35.54
C HIS A 328 2.30 3.22 -34.61
N ILE A 329 1.91 2.11 -33.98
CA ILE A 329 2.72 1.37 -33.01
C ILE A 329 3.70 0.43 -33.73
N ASP A 330 4.98 0.61 -33.47
CA ASP A 330 6.08 -0.16 -34.07
C ASP A 330 6.55 -1.29 -33.15
N TYR A 331 6.35 -1.14 -31.83
CA TYR A 331 6.76 -2.11 -30.83
C TYR A 331 5.70 -2.29 -29.73
N VAL A 332 5.57 -3.51 -29.23
CA VAL A 332 4.75 -3.78 -28.04
C VAL A 332 5.61 -4.47 -26.98
N LEU A 333 5.84 -3.78 -25.87
CA LEU A 333 6.47 -4.30 -24.67
C LEU A 333 5.37 -4.82 -23.73
N ILE A 334 5.32 -6.12 -23.48
CA ILE A 334 4.33 -6.72 -22.58
C ILE A 334 5.03 -7.46 -21.44
N CYS A 335 4.57 -7.21 -20.22
CA CYS A 335 4.98 -7.96 -19.07
C CYS A 335 4.45 -9.41 -19.18
N LYS A 336 5.29 -10.42 -18.95
CA LYS A 336 4.96 -11.84 -19.20
C LYS A 336 3.78 -12.34 -18.39
N ARG A 337 3.52 -11.73 -17.23
CA ARG A 337 2.42 -12.03 -16.31
C ARG A 337 1.20 -11.10 -16.50
N CYS A 338 1.33 -10.08 -17.34
CA CYS A 338 0.23 -9.22 -17.73
C CYS A 338 -0.69 -10.01 -18.67
N GLY A 339 -1.98 -10.06 -18.32
CA GLY A 339 -2.98 -10.78 -19.11
C GLY A 339 -2.97 -12.31 -18.98
N THR A 340 -2.27 -12.91 -18.00
CA THR A 340 -2.25 -14.37 -17.82
C THR A 340 -3.22 -14.94 -16.79
N VAL A 341 -4.01 -14.11 -16.11
CA VAL A 341 -4.67 -14.53 -14.86
C VAL A 341 -6.06 -15.17 -15.06
N PHE A 342 -6.61 -15.22 -16.28
CA PHE A 342 -7.96 -15.77 -16.48
C PHE A 342 -8.05 -16.80 -17.63
N PRO A 343 -8.37 -18.07 -17.32
CA PRO A 343 -8.90 -19.01 -18.30
C PRO A 343 -10.32 -18.59 -18.68
N GLY A 344 -10.62 -18.47 -19.99
CA GLY A 344 -11.98 -18.26 -20.50
C GLY A 344 -12.28 -16.89 -21.14
N ALA A 345 -11.31 -15.99 -21.26
CA ALA A 345 -11.45 -14.77 -22.06
C ALA A 345 -10.96 -14.99 -23.49
N HIS A 346 -11.60 -14.30 -24.46
CA HIS A 346 -11.15 -14.04 -25.84
C HIS A 346 -9.62 -13.91 -26.00
N PRO A 347 -9.05 -14.09 -27.22
CA PRO A 347 -7.60 -14.10 -27.40
C PRO A 347 -6.96 -12.89 -26.72
N THR A 348 -6.19 -13.16 -25.66
CA THR A 348 -5.54 -12.11 -24.88
C THR A 348 -4.56 -11.36 -25.77
N GLU A 349 -4.30 -10.07 -25.49
CA GLU A 349 -3.26 -9.29 -26.19
C GLU A 349 -1.94 -10.08 -26.27
N LYS A 350 -1.59 -10.80 -25.20
CA LYS A 350 -0.46 -11.72 -25.16
C LYS A 350 -0.56 -12.86 -26.18
N ALA A 351 -1.72 -13.50 -26.31
CA ALA A 351 -1.94 -14.58 -27.28
C ALA A 351 -1.84 -14.05 -28.72
N ILE A 352 -2.51 -12.93 -29.03
CA ILE A 352 -2.46 -12.29 -30.35
C ILE A 352 -1.01 -11.94 -30.70
N LEU A 353 -0.29 -11.28 -29.78
CA LEU A 353 1.11 -10.93 -29.94
C LEU A 353 2.00 -12.14 -30.19
N SER A 354 1.83 -13.21 -29.42
CA SER A 354 2.62 -14.43 -29.55
C SER A 354 2.40 -15.20 -30.86
N SER A 355 1.21 -15.07 -31.46
CA SER A 355 0.85 -15.79 -32.68
C SER A 355 1.16 -15.01 -33.96
N HIS A 356 1.21 -13.67 -33.90
CA HIS A 356 1.26 -12.82 -35.12
C HIS A 356 2.55 -12.01 -35.26
N TYR A 357 3.32 -11.81 -34.17
CA TYR A 357 4.46 -10.89 -34.20
C TYR A 357 5.73 -11.53 -33.64
N PRO A 358 6.90 -11.28 -34.26
CA PRO A 358 8.16 -11.79 -33.75
C PRO A 358 8.54 -11.12 -32.43
N THR A 359 8.99 -11.95 -31.48
CA THR A 359 9.62 -11.47 -30.25
C THR A 359 11.07 -11.11 -30.54
N ILE A 360 11.45 -9.85 -30.31
CA ILE A 360 12.82 -9.34 -30.56
C ILE A 360 13.65 -9.19 -29.28
N TRP A 361 13.00 -9.15 -28.12
CA TRP A 361 13.69 -9.18 -26.83
C TRP A 361 12.80 -9.79 -25.76
N LYS A 362 13.41 -10.45 -24.78
CA LYS A 362 12.72 -10.99 -23.59
C LYS A 362 13.70 -11.07 -22.43
N ASN A 363 13.21 -10.81 -21.23
CA ASN A 363 13.91 -11.13 -19.97
C ASN A 363 13.01 -12.03 -19.12
N GLN A 364 13.26 -12.21 -17.82
CA GLN A 364 12.39 -13.01 -16.95
C GLN A 364 10.96 -12.43 -16.80
N TYR A 365 10.78 -11.12 -16.99
CA TYR A 365 9.57 -10.38 -16.65
C TYR A 365 8.80 -9.81 -17.85
N TYR A 366 9.43 -9.63 -19.00
CA TYR A 366 8.90 -8.94 -20.19
C TYR A 366 9.21 -9.68 -21.49
N LYS A 367 8.42 -9.34 -22.52
CA LYS A 367 8.68 -9.63 -23.92
C LYS A 367 8.43 -8.36 -24.74
N LEU A 368 9.30 -8.11 -25.71
CA LEU A 368 9.16 -7.06 -26.70
C LEU A 368 8.86 -7.69 -28.05
N TYR A 369 7.76 -7.26 -28.65
CA TYR A 369 7.31 -7.67 -29.98
C TYR A 369 7.56 -6.55 -30.98
N ARG A 370 8.01 -6.91 -32.19
CA ARG A 370 8.09 -5.97 -33.32
C ARG A 370 6.83 -6.08 -34.15
N ILE A 371 6.17 -4.95 -34.37
CA ILE A 371 4.96 -4.88 -35.20
C ILE A 371 5.41 -4.60 -36.64
N HIS A 372 5.25 -5.58 -37.52
CA HIS A 372 5.46 -5.36 -38.95
C HIS A 372 4.21 -4.66 -39.51
N ARG A 373 4.39 -3.48 -40.09
CA ARG A 373 3.32 -2.88 -40.90
C ARG A 373 3.18 -3.72 -42.17
N VAL A 374 1.94 -4.01 -42.55
CA VAL A 374 1.63 -4.67 -43.83
C VAL A 374 2.33 -3.87 -44.94
N GLY A 375 3.32 -4.47 -45.61
CA GLY A 375 4.11 -3.83 -46.67
C GLY A 375 5.62 -3.70 -46.40
N GLN A 376 6.11 -4.00 -45.20
CA GLN A 376 7.56 -4.07 -44.93
C GLN A 376 8.02 -5.54 -44.82
N VAL A 377 8.50 -6.07 -45.94
CA VAL A 377 9.25 -7.35 -46.01
C VAL A 377 10.62 -7.15 -45.33
N PRO A 378 11.16 -8.14 -44.59
CA PRO A 378 12.37 -8.03 -43.77
C PRO A 378 13.60 -7.43 -44.44
#